data_AF-A0A6V7I2I0-F1
#
_entry.id   AF-A0A6V7I2I0-F1
#
_cell.length_a   1.000
_cell.length_b   1.000
_cell.length_c   1.000
_cell.angle_alpha   90.00
_cell.angle_beta   90.00
_cell.angle_gamma   90.00
#
_symmetry.space_group_name_H-M   'P 1'
#
loop_
_entity.id
_entity.type
_entity.pdbx_description
1 polymer ?
#
loop_
_entity_poly.entity_id
_entity_poly.type
_entity_poly.pdbx_seq_one_letter_code
_entity_poly.pdbx_strand_id
1 'polypeptide(L)'
;MSDLERKIQERIEQNELQKQEPIFLLGRDITKVACFKPSMITGMLSGAAGGILTFMFTSKPNLASHTMIGSFIVMTMGYYGVCRYQFAKEMMMVDKMKGLMQEAMMLEGIEREEKLEQVSKLMKM
;
A
#
# COMPACT_ATOMS: atom_id res chain seq x y z
N MET A 1 -2.57 -26.03 -13.30
CA MET A 1 -1.66 -25.48 -12.27
C MET A 1 -0.70 -24.42 -12.83
N SER A 2 -0.39 -24.40 -14.14
CA SER A 2 0.48 -23.41 -14.79
C SER A 2 -0.10 -21.99 -14.97
N ASP A 3 -1.42 -21.84 -15.08
CA ASP A 3 -2.08 -20.53 -15.22
C ASP A 3 -1.97 -19.65 -13.96
N LEU A 4 -2.01 -20.29 -12.78
CA LEU A 4 -1.93 -19.59 -11.51
C LEU A 4 -0.50 -19.06 -11.27
N GLU A 5 0.51 -19.87 -11.63
CA GLU A 5 1.92 -19.46 -11.52
C GLU A 5 2.26 -18.33 -12.49
N ARG A 6 1.72 -18.33 -13.73
CA ARG A 6 1.87 -17.18 -14.64
C ARG A 6 1.26 -15.90 -14.09
N LYS A 7 0.06 -15.98 -13.51
CA LYS A 7 -0.59 -14.81 -12.87
C LYS A 7 0.19 -14.31 -11.65
N ILE A 8 0.78 -15.22 -10.88
CA ILE A 8 1.65 -14.88 -9.75
C ILE A 8 2.94 -14.21 -10.28
N GLN A 9 3.56 -14.75 -11.32
CA GLN A 9 4.75 -14.16 -11.96
C GLN A 9 4.48 -12.76 -12.52
N GLU A 10 3.39 -12.56 -13.27
CA GLU A 10 3.01 -11.23 -13.79
C GLU A 10 2.75 -10.24 -12.66
N ARG A 11 2.08 -10.67 -11.57
CA ARG A 11 1.84 -9.84 -10.39
C ARG A 11 3.14 -9.50 -9.66
N ILE A 12 4.09 -10.42 -9.59
CA ILE A 12 5.41 -10.22 -8.99
C ILE A 12 6.24 -9.26 -9.85
N GLU A 13 6.33 -9.44 -11.17
CA GLU A 13 7.06 -8.51 -12.05
C GLU A 13 6.45 -7.11 -12.05
N GLN A 14 5.12 -6.98 -12.02
CA GLN A 14 4.45 -5.68 -11.86
C GLN A 14 4.77 -5.04 -10.50
N ASN A 15 4.87 -5.84 -9.44
CA ASN A 15 5.23 -5.37 -8.09
C ASN A 15 6.70 -4.95 -8.00
N GLU A 16 7.60 -5.69 -8.65
CA GLU A 16 9.03 -5.41 -8.74
C GLU A 16 9.31 -4.16 -9.61
N LEU A 17 8.61 -3.97 -10.74
CA LEU A 17 8.68 -2.73 -11.52
C LEU A 17 8.13 -1.51 -10.74
N GLN A 18 7.24 -1.76 -9.77
CA GLN A 18 6.75 -0.75 -8.84
C GLN A 18 7.71 -0.46 -7.67
N LYS A 19 8.73 -1.28 -7.42
CA LYS A 19 9.74 -1.07 -6.39
C LYS A 19 10.89 -0.21 -6.94
N GLN A 20 10.69 1.10 -6.96
CA GLN A 20 11.75 2.07 -7.30
C GLN A 20 12.47 2.51 -6.02
N GLU A 21 13.78 2.71 -6.16
CA GLU A 21 14.71 3.16 -5.13
C GLU A 21 14.27 4.48 -4.48
N PRO A 22 14.58 4.70 -3.19
CA PRO A 22 14.16 5.88 -2.44
C PRO A 22 14.74 7.16 -3.05
N ILE A 23 13.90 7.93 -3.74
CA ILE A 23 14.31 9.18 -4.41
C ILE A 23 14.21 10.34 -3.40
N PHE A 24 15.29 10.84 -2.85
CA PHE A 24 15.20 11.94 -1.88
C PHE A 24 14.76 13.26 -2.54
N LEU A 25 13.52 13.68 -2.32
CA LEU A 25 13.00 14.99 -2.72
C LEU A 25 12.49 15.73 -1.48
N LEU A 26 13.08 16.89 -1.17
CA LEU A 26 12.77 17.78 -0.04
C LEU A 26 13.12 17.26 1.37
N GLY A 27 14.27 16.59 1.55
CA GLY A 27 14.81 16.28 2.89
C GLY A 27 13.91 15.41 3.77
N ARG A 28 12.87 14.80 3.18
CA ARG A 28 11.90 13.93 3.82
C ARG A 28 11.74 12.72 2.91
N ASP A 29 11.99 11.53 3.43
CA ASP A 29 11.81 10.27 2.71
C ASP A 29 10.43 10.21 2.04
N ILE A 30 10.38 10.36 0.71
CA ILE A 30 9.17 10.08 -0.06
C ILE A 30 8.84 8.58 -0.07
N THR A 31 9.78 7.74 0.36
CA THR A 31 9.57 6.32 0.68
C THR A 31 8.54 6.14 1.81
N LYS A 32 8.35 7.16 2.68
CA LYS A 32 7.26 7.20 3.67
C LYS A 32 5.92 7.62 3.07
N VAL A 33 5.90 8.22 1.88
CA VAL A 33 4.67 8.65 1.19
C VAL A 33 4.31 7.65 0.10
N ALA A 34 3.92 6.44 0.52
CA ALA A 34 3.53 5.33 -0.36
C ALA A 34 2.42 5.66 -1.37
N CYS A 35 1.71 6.78 -1.20
CA CYS A 35 0.59 7.18 -2.03
C CYS A 35 0.96 7.97 -3.30
N PHE A 36 2.16 8.56 -3.41
CA PHE A 36 2.46 9.45 -4.54
C PHE A 36 2.59 8.70 -5.87
N LYS A 37 3.35 7.59 -5.86
CA LYS A 37 3.62 6.78 -7.04
C LYS A 37 2.36 6.16 -7.67
N PRO A 38 1.52 5.40 -6.93
CA PRO A 38 0.30 4.84 -7.51
C PRO A 38 -0.67 5.94 -7.95
N SER A 39 -0.78 7.04 -7.20
CA SER A 39 -1.67 8.16 -7.53
C SER A 39 -1.28 8.90 -8.81
N MET A 40 0.02 9.06 -9.08
CA MET A 40 0.50 9.74 -10.28
C MET A 40 0.29 8.87 -11.53
N ILE A 41 0.55 7.56 -11.42
CA ILE A 41 0.37 6.62 -12.54
C ILE A 41 -1.13 6.46 -12.87
N THR A 42 -1.98 6.24 -11.86
CA THR A 42 -3.44 6.20 -12.08
C THR A 42 -4.00 7.54 -12.54
N GLY A 43 -3.43 8.66 -12.07
CA GLY A 43 -3.73 10.00 -12.57
C GLY A 43 -3.43 10.13 -14.06
N MET A 44 -2.23 9.77 -14.52
CA MET A 44 -1.87 9.83 -15.95
C MET A 44 -2.75 8.92 -16.81
N LEU A 45 -3.00 7.68 -16.36
CA LEU A 45 -3.82 6.72 -17.11
C LEU A 45 -5.27 7.20 -17.24
N SER A 46 -5.86 7.69 -16.14
CA SER A 46 -7.22 8.26 -16.16
C SER A 46 -7.30 9.55 -16.96
N GLY A 47 -6.27 10.41 -16.86
CA GLY A 47 -6.11 11.62 -17.66
C GLY A 47 -6.10 11.32 -19.15
N ALA A 48 -5.23 10.41 -19.58
CA ALA A 48 -5.11 9.97 -20.96
C ALA A 48 -6.41 9.33 -21.47
N ALA A 49 -7.01 8.42 -20.70
CA ALA A 49 -8.27 7.81 -21.06
C ALA A 49 -9.40 8.85 -21.21
N GLY A 50 -9.52 9.78 -20.27
CA GLY A 50 -10.53 10.84 -20.31
C GLY A 50 -10.33 11.81 -21.47
N GLY A 51 -9.08 12.21 -21.76
CA GLY A 51 -8.73 13.07 -22.89
C GLY A 51 -9.00 12.41 -24.25
N ILE A 52 -8.64 11.13 -24.41
CA ILE A 52 -8.90 10.36 -25.64
C ILE A 52 -10.41 10.18 -25.85
N LEU A 53 -11.15 9.83 -24.78
CA LEU A 53 -12.60 9.69 -24.84
C LEU A 53 -13.28 11.00 -25.25
N THR A 54 -12.90 12.13 -24.63
CA THR A 54 -13.49 13.43 -25.01
C THR A 54 -13.10 13.87 -26.41
N PHE A 55 -11.87 13.59 -26.86
CA PHE A 55 -11.46 13.86 -28.23
C PHE A 55 -12.30 13.07 -29.25
N MET A 56 -12.57 11.79 -28.97
CA MET A 56 -13.35 10.93 -29.87
C MET A 56 -14.82 11.37 -30.00
N PHE A 57 -15.43 11.86 -28.92
CA PHE A 57 -16.82 12.32 -28.93
C PHE A 57 -17.00 13.73 -29.48
N THR A 58 -16.06 14.64 -29.21
CA THR A 58 -16.22 16.07 -29.50
C THR A 58 -15.37 16.56 -30.69
N SER A 59 -14.38 15.79 -31.15
CA SER A 59 -13.45 16.16 -32.25
C SER A 59 -12.74 17.51 -32.09
N LYS A 60 -12.81 18.16 -30.92
CA LYS A 60 -12.15 19.43 -30.62
C LYS A 60 -10.92 19.18 -29.75
N PRO A 61 -9.70 19.34 -30.29
CA PRO A 61 -8.48 19.08 -29.54
C PRO A 61 -8.31 20.03 -28.35
N ASN A 62 -8.78 21.28 -28.45
CA ASN A 62 -8.69 22.26 -27.37
C ASN A 62 -9.48 21.83 -26.13
N LEU A 63 -10.69 21.29 -26.32
CA LEU A 63 -11.52 20.82 -25.21
C LEU A 63 -10.93 19.54 -24.58
N ALA A 64 -10.36 18.66 -25.40
CA ALA A 64 -9.72 17.43 -24.93
C ALA A 64 -8.53 17.73 -23.99
N SER A 65 -7.68 18.70 -24.34
CA SER A 65 -6.54 19.10 -23.49
C SER A 65 -6.97 19.65 -22.13
N HIS A 66 -7.98 20.52 -22.10
CA HIS A 66 -8.51 21.03 -20.83
C HIS A 66 -9.14 19.92 -19.98
N THR A 67 -9.85 19.00 -20.62
CA THR A 67 -10.46 17.86 -19.92
C THR A 67 -9.41 16.90 -19.39
N MET A 68 -8.33 16.63 -20.13
CA MET A 68 -7.22 15.77 -19.73
C MET A 68 -6.52 16.30 -18.47
N ILE A 69 -6.21 17.61 -18.43
CA ILE A 69 -5.59 18.23 -17.27
C ILE A 69 -6.56 18.23 -16.08
N GLY A 70 -7.84 18.53 -16.32
CA GLY A 70 -8.87 18.49 -15.28
C GLY A 70 -9.04 17.09 -14.67
N SER A 71 -9.14 16.05 -15.49
CA SER A 71 -9.29 14.67 -15.03
C SER A 71 -8.04 14.16 -14.31
N PHE A 72 -6.85 14.52 -14.79
CA PHE A 72 -5.59 14.23 -14.10
C PHE A 72 -5.59 14.83 -12.68
N ILE A 73 -5.87 16.13 -12.54
CA ILE A 73 -5.85 16.82 -11.23
C ILE A 73 -6.89 16.21 -10.28
N VAL A 74 -8.12 16.00 -10.75
CA VAL A 74 -9.21 15.44 -9.93
C VAL A 74 -8.88 14.03 -9.47
N MET A 75 -8.39 13.17 -10.38
CA MET A 75 -8.06 11.79 -10.03
C MET A 75 -6.87 11.73 -9.07
N THR A 76 -5.83 12.51 -9.30
CA THR A 76 -4.67 12.57 -8.41
C THR A 76 -5.04 13.09 -7.03
N MET A 77 -5.79 14.19 -6.91
CA MET A 77 -6.25 14.68 -5.59
C MET A 77 -7.18 13.69 -4.88
N GLY A 78 -8.13 13.10 -5.60
CA GLY A 78 -9.07 12.13 -5.04
C GLY A 78 -8.36 10.89 -4.51
N TYR A 79 -7.49 10.28 -5.32
CA TYR A 79 -6.74 9.09 -4.94
C TYR A 79 -5.75 9.38 -3.79
N TYR A 80 -5.08 10.53 -3.83
CA TYR A 80 -4.20 10.98 -2.75
C TYR A 80 -4.95 11.08 -1.41
N GLY A 81 -6.13 11.70 -1.41
CA GLY A 81 -6.96 11.84 -0.22
C GLY A 81 -7.39 10.49 0.36
N VAL A 82 -7.89 9.58 -0.50
CA VAL A 82 -8.32 8.23 -0.08
C VAL A 82 -7.16 7.42 0.49
N CYS A 83 -6.00 7.45 -0.19
CA CYS A 83 -4.83 6.69 0.24
C CYS A 83 -4.29 7.20 1.59
N ARG A 84 -4.28 8.52 1.82
CA ARG A 84 -3.92 9.11 3.12
C ARG A 84 -4.86 8.67 4.24
N TYR A 85 -6.16 8.57 3.94
CA TYR A 85 -7.15 8.15 4.92
C TYR A 85 -6.98 6.67 5.30
N GLN A 86 -6.77 5.79 4.33
CA GLN A 86 -6.52 4.37 4.60
C GLN A 86 -5.25 4.16 5.40
N PHE A 87 -4.16 4.84 5.04
CA PHE A 87 -2.90 4.75 5.77
C PHE A 87 -3.05 5.16 7.24
N ALA A 88 -3.79 6.24 7.52
CA ALA A 88 -4.07 6.66 8.88
C ALA A 88 -4.88 5.59 9.66
N LYS A 89 -5.86 4.96 9.00
CA LYS A 89 -6.69 3.92 9.58
C LYS A 89 -5.90 2.63 9.86
N GLU A 90 -5.06 2.20 8.94
CA GLU A 90 -4.21 1.02 9.06
C GLU A 90 -3.19 1.17 10.20
N MET A 91 -2.57 2.35 10.31
CA MET A 91 -1.64 2.63 11.42
C MET A 91 -2.33 2.47 12.78
N MET A 92 -3.56 2.95 12.92
CA MET A 92 -4.33 2.73 14.16
C MET A 92 -4.68 1.26 14.41
N MET A 93 -4.91 0.46 13.36
CA MET A 93 -5.20 -0.97 13.50
C MET A 93 -3.95 -1.77 13.89
N VAL A 94 -2.82 -1.47 13.26
CA VAL A 94 -1.53 -2.12 13.58
C VAL A 94 -1.13 -1.83 15.02
N ASP A 95 -1.34 -0.60 15.50
CA ASP A 95 -1.05 -0.22 16.87
C ASP A 95 -1.91 -1.01 17.88
N LYS A 96 -3.21 -1.14 17.62
CA LYS A 96 -4.12 -1.97 18.43
C LYS A 96 -3.73 -3.44 18.43
N MET A 97 -3.37 -3.98 17.27
CA MET A 97 -2.95 -5.39 17.15
C MET A 97 -1.66 -5.67 17.90
N LYS A 98 -0.70 -4.72 17.92
CA LYS A 98 0.54 -4.86 18.70
C LYS A 98 0.28 -4.95 20.19
N GLY A 99 -0.66 -4.17 20.72
CA GLY A 99 -1.04 -4.26 22.14
C GLY A 99 -1.53 -5.65 22.53
N LEU A 100 -2.48 -6.20 21.76
CA LEU A 100 -3.00 -7.55 22.01
C LEU A 100 -1.94 -8.64 21.80
N MET A 101 -1.08 -8.49 20.79
CA MET A 101 -0.02 -9.45 20.50
C MET A 101 1.05 -9.47 21.61
N GLN A 102 1.36 -8.32 22.21
CA GLN A 102 2.28 -8.23 23.34
C GLN A 102 1.70 -8.88 24.60
N GLU A 103 0.42 -8.66 24.87
CA GLU A 103 -0.27 -9.31 26.00
C GLU A 103 -0.31 -10.84 25.84
N ALA A 104 -0.67 -11.33 24.64
CA ALA A 104 -0.68 -12.76 24.34
C ALA A 104 0.72 -13.39 24.47
N MET A 105 1.77 -12.72 23.96
CA MET A 105 3.14 -13.20 24.06
C MET A 105 3.63 -13.28 25.52
N MET A 106 3.25 -12.33 26.37
CA MET A 106 3.62 -12.35 27.78
C MET A 106 2.94 -13.49 28.55
N LEU A 107 1.66 -13.77 28.26
CA LEU A 107 0.92 -14.90 28.85
C LEU A 107 1.53 -16.26 28.47
N GLU A 108 1.82 -16.47 27.18
CA GLU A 108 2.48 -17.70 26.71
C GLU A 108 3.87 -17.88 27.34
N GLY A 109 4.59 -16.78 27.59
CA GLY A 109 5.88 -16.80 28.29
C GLY A 109 5.77 -17.31 29.72
N ILE A 110 4.81 -16.78 30.50
CA ILE A 110 4.58 -17.18 31.90
C ILE A 110 4.21 -18.66 32.02
N GLU A 111 3.30 -19.16 31.16
CA GLU A 111 2.94 -20.59 31.13
C GLU A 111 4.14 -21.51 30.82
N ARG A 112 5.09 -21.02 30.02
CA ARG A 112 6.30 -21.78 29.65
C ARG A 112 7.32 -21.83 30.79
N GLU A 113 7.45 -20.75 31.54
CA GLU A 113 8.36 -20.68 32.70
C GLU A 113 7.88 -21.61 33.83
N GLU A 114 6.57 -21.67 34.09
CA GLU A 114 5.98 -22.51 35.13
C GLU A 114 6.19 -24.01 34.85
N LYS A 115 6.08 -24.42 33.58
CA LYS A 115 6.37 -25.80 33.14
C LYS A 115 7.85 -26.16 33.27
N LEU A 116 8.76 -25.23 32.96
CA LEU A 116 10.19 -25.45 33.13
C LEU A 116 10.56 -25.62 34.61
N GLU A 117 9.92 -24.85 35.50
CA GLU A 117 10.16 -24.95 36.94
C GLU A 117 9.65 -26.28 37.53
N GLN A 118 8.48 -26.76 37.09
CA GLN A 118 7.98 -28.09 37.47
C GLN A 118 8.90 -29.23 37.01
N VAL A 119 9.35 -29.20 35.75
CA VAL A 119 10.26 -30.22 35.21
C VAL A 119 11.60 -30.20 35.94
N SER A 120 12.12 -29.01 36.29
CA SER A 120 13.35 -28.88 37.08
C SER A 120 13.23 -29.49 38.48
N LYS A 121 12.08 -29.29 39.16
CA LYS A 121 11.79 -29.94 40.45
C LYS A 121 11.70 -31.46 40.32
N LEU A 122 11.06 -31.95 39.26
CA LEU A 122 10.96 -33.40 38.98
C LEU A 122 12.31 -34.05 38.67
N MET A 123 13.24 -33.33 38.04
CA MET A 123 14.56 -33.86 37.67
C MET A 123 15.55 -33.93 38.85
N LYS A 124 15.26 -33.25 39.96
CA LYS A 124 16.09 -33.25 41.18
C LYS A 124 15.67 -34.28 42.23
N MET A 125 14.59 -35.02 41.97
CA MET A 125 14.09 -36.10 42.84
C MET A 125 14.56 -37.44 42.28
#